data_AF-A0A358AR04-F1
#
_entry.id   AF-A0A358AR04-F1
#
_cell.length_a   1.000
_cell.length_b   1.000
_cell.length_c   1.000
_cell.angle_alpha   90.00
_cell.angle_beta   90.00
_cell.angle_gamma   90.00
#
_symmetry.space_group_name_H-M   'P 1'
#
loop_
_entity.id
_entity.type
_entity.pdbx_description
1 polymer ?
#
loop_
_entity_poly.entity_id
_entity_poly.type
_entity_poly.pdbx_seq_one_letter_code
_entity_poly.pdbx_strand_id
1 'polypeptide(L)'
;ARGAHSAGGRVVGVIPDFMNVPGIPYEACDELIVTQTMRERKQVMEERVDGFIAAPGGIGTFEEFFEILTLKQLKQHKKPIVLLNTNGYYDHLQAMMERCVSEQFAKEQTMALYAVCRAPAQAVEYIEKYKYQEFALKWFTDIGKE
;
A
#
# COMPACT_ATOMS: atom_id res chain seq x y z
N ALA A 1 -11.40 -10.81 0.91
CA ALA A 1 -11.39 -12.26 1.17
C ALA A 1 -12.63 -12.97 0.60
N ARG A 2 -13.80 -12.93 1.26
CA ARG A 2 -15.03 -13.61 0.76
C ARG A 2 -15.37 -13.31 -0.70
N GLY A 3 -15.33 -12.04 -1.11
CA GLY A 3 -15.62 -11.63 -2.50
C GLY A 3 -14.65 -12.24 -3.53
N ALA A 4 -13.38 -12.44 -3.16
CA ALA A 4 -12.41 -13.11 -4.02
C ALA A 4 -12.76 -14.61 -4.16
N HIS A 5 -13.05 -15.29 -3.03
CA HIS A 5 -13.44 -16.70 -3.04
C HIS A 5 -14.72 -16.96 -3.83
N SER A 6 -15.74 -16.11 -3.69
CA SER A 6 -16.98 -16.25 -4.47
C SER A 6 -16.76 -16.11 -5.98
N ALA A 7 -15.68 -15.46 -6.39
CA ALA A 7 -15.26 -15.33 -7.78
C ALA A 7 -14.20 -16.37 -8.20
N GLY A 8 -13.91 -17.37 -7.35
CA GLY A 8 -12.90 -18.40 -7.61
C GLY A 8 -11.44 -17.93 -7.45
N GLY A 9 -11.22 -16.75 -6.88
CA GLY A 9 -9.88 -16.22 -6.58
C GLY A 9 -9.28 -16.86 -5.33
N ARG A 10 -7.97 -17.04 -5.33
CA ARG A 10 -7.18 -17.54 -4.19
C ARG A 10 -6.92 -16.44 -3.16
N VAL A 11 -7.07 -16.73 -1.87
CA VAL A 11 -6.77 -15.80 -0.76
C VAL A 11 -5.66 -16.37 0.12
N VAL A 12 -4.61 -15.56 0.28
CA VAL A 12 -3.55 -15.76 1.26
C VAL A 12 -3.75 -14.77 2.40
N GLY A 13 -3.90 -15.25 3.62
CA GLY A 13 -3.90 -14.46 4.84
C GLY A 13 -2.51 -14.37 5.46
N VAL A 14 -2.14 -13.20 6.00
CA VAL A 14 -0.93 -13.01 6.80
C VAL A 14 -1.30 -12.30 8.09
N ILE A 15 -1.06 -12.94 9.23
CA ILE A 15 -1.51 -12.48 10.54
C ILE A 15 -0.42 -12.71 11.59
N PRO A 16 -0.21 -11.80 12.55
CA PRO A 16 0.68 -12.08 13.66
C PRO A 16 -0.01 -13.00 14.67
N ASP A 17 0.76 -13.82 15.39
CA ASP A 17 0.25 -14.84 16.32
C ASP A 17 -0.72 -14.27 17.36
N PHE A 18 -0.41 -13.10 17.94
CA PHE A 18 -1.27 -12.45 18.94
C PHE A 18 -2.64 -11.98 18.40
N MET A 19 -2.83 -11.90 17.08
CA MET A 19 -4.11 -11.60 16.44
C MET A 19 -4.80 -12.86 15.90
N ASN A 20 -4.14 -14.02 15.94
CA ASN A 20 -4.67 -15.28 15.46
C ASN A 20 -5.66 -15.89 16.47
N VAL A 21 -6.76 -15.16 16.70
CA VAL A 21 -7.86 -15.57 17.58
C VAL A 21 -9.13 -15.78 16.74
N PRO A 22 -10.03 -16.71 17.14
CA PRO A 22 -11.23 -17.02 16.38
C PRO A 22 -12.03 -15.77 15.99
N GLY A 23 -12.44 -15.70 14.72
CA GLY A 23 -13.22 -14.57 14.18
C GLY A 23 -12.41 -13.37 13.67
N ILE A 24 -11.10 -13.29 13.91
CA ILE A 24 -10.22 -12.28 13.31
C ILE A 24 -9.71 -12.70 11.92
N PRO A 25 -9.03 -13.85 11.75
CA PRO A 25 -8.61 -14.29 10.43
C PRO A 25 -9.81 -14.72 9.61
N TYR A 26 -9.68 -14.63 8.30
CA TYR A 26 -10.62 -15.30 7.41
C TYR A 26 -10.27 -16.79 7.37
N GLU A 27 -10.92 -17.58 8.22
CA GLU A 27 -10.61 -19.01 8.45
C GLU A 27 -10.67 -19.87 7.19
N ALA A 28 -11.43 -19.44 6.18
CA ALA A 28 -11.56 -20.15 4.92
C ALA A 28 -10.50 -19.75 3.87
N CYS A 29 -9.45 -18.98 4.21
CA CYS A 29 -8.37 -18.68 3.25
C CYS A 29 -7.63 -19.95 2.80
N ASP A 30 -7.13 -19.95 1.56
CA ASP A 30 -6.40 -21.10 1.01
C ASP A 30 -5.03 -21.31 1.66
N GLU A 31 -4.48 -20.24 2.24
CA GLU A 31 -3.20 -20.26 2.95
C GLU A 31 -3.22 -19.20 4.05
N LEU A 32 -2.81 -19.57 5.26
CA LEU A 32 -2.63 -18.65 6.38
C LEU A 32 -1.17 -18.68 6.83
N ILE A 33 -0.48 -17.55 6.72
CA ILE A 33 0.84 -17.36 7.29
C ILE A 33 0.69 -16.67 8.64
N VAL A 34 1.23 -17.31 9.67
CA VAL A 34 1.33 -16.75 11.02
C VAL A 34 2.75 -16.21 11.24
N THR A 35 2.88 -14.95 11.64
CA THR A 35 4.17 -14.29 11.95
C THR A 35 4.30 -13.98 13.43
N GLN A 36 5.52 -13.74 13.92
CA GLN A 36 5.73 -13.41 15.34
C GLN A 36 5.44 -11.94 15.62
N THR A 37 5.70 -11.07 14.65
CA THR A 37 5.57 -9.61 14.82
C THR A 37 4.74 -8.96 13.71
N MET A 38 4.26 -7.74 13.98
CA MET A 38 3.62 -6.88 12.97
C MET A 38 4.58 -6.49 11.84
N ARG A 39 5.88 -6.37 12.14
CA ARG A 39 6.89 -6.03 11.14
C ARG A 39 7.09 -7.19 10.16
N GLU A 40 7.25 -8.40 10.67
CA GLU A 40 7.33 -9.60 9.84
C GLU A 40 6.05 -9.80 9.01
N ARG A 41 4.88 -9.54 9.59
CA ARG A 41 3.60 -9.61 8.87
C ARG A 41 3.63 -8.70 7.63
N LYS A 42 4.03 -7.45 7.81
CA LYS A 42 4.11 -6.47 6.71
C LYS A 42 5.18 -6.85 5.68
N GLN A 43 6.34 -7.32 6.13
CA GLN A 43 7.40 -7.81 5.25
C GLN A 43 6.92 -8.98 4.36
N VAL A 44 6.29 -10.00 4.95
CA VAL A 44 5.74 -11.13 4.19
C VAL A 44 4.68 -10.66 3.20
N MET A 45 3.80 -9.74 3.60
CA MET A 45 2.82 -9.15 2.70
C MET A 45 3.49 -8.40 1.54
N GLU A 46 4.51 -7.59 1.82
CA GLU A 46 5.27 -6.88 0.80
C GLU A 46 5.93 -7.86 -0.18
N GLU A 47 6.61 -8.90 0.30
CA GLU A 47 7.36 -9.84 -0.54
C GLU A 47 6.47 -10.63 -1.51
N ARG A 48 5.24 -10.98 -1.09
CA ARG A 48 4.34 -11.87 -1.83
C ARG A 48 3.40 -11.19 -2.83
N VAL A 49 3.40 -9.87 -2.91
CA VAL A 49 2.49 -9.13 -3.81
C VAL A 49 3.22 -8.48 -4.97
N ASP A 50 2.52 -8.32 -6.09
CA ASP A 50 2.99 -7.54 -7.23
C ASP A 50 2.53 -6.07 -7.18
N GLY A 51 1.58 -5.74 -6.30
CA GLY A 51 1.02 -4.40 -6.14
C GLY A 51 0.18 -4.24 -4.89
N PHE A 52 -0.10 -2.99 -4.51
CA PHE A 52 -0.84 -2.65 -3.30
C PHE A 52 -2.11 -1.86 -3.63
N ILE A 53 -3.21 -2.21 -2.98
CA ILE A 53 -4.47 -1.44 -3.00
C ILE A 53 -4.90 -1.20 -1.57
N ALA A 54 -4.94 0.06 -1.16
CA ALA A 54 -5.56 0.48 0.09
C ALA A 54 -7.03 0.84 -0.18
N ALA A 55 -7.93 0.00 0.34
CA ALA A 55 -9.36 0.27 0.38
C ALA A 55 -9.73 1.05 1.65
N PRO A 56 -10.90 1.73 1.71
CA PRO A 56 -11.31 2.51 2.87
C PRO A 56 -11.14 1.76 4.20
N GLY A 57 -10.44 2.39 5.13
CA GLY A 57 -10.02 1.77 6.40
C GLY A 57 -9.41 2.81 7.35
N GLY A 58 -9.23 2.42 8.60
CA GLY A 58 -8.78 3.31 9.67
C GLY A 58 -7.25 3.44 9.77
N ILE A 59 -6.78 3.74 10.98
CA ILE A 59 -5.36 4.01 11.29
C ILE A 59 -4.43 2.90 10.83
N GLY A 60 -4.82 1.62 10.98
CA GLY A 60 -4.00 0.50 10.50
C GLY A 60 -3.77 0.53 9.00
N THR A 61 -4.80 0.88 8.22
CA THR A 61 -4.69 1.03 6.76
C THR A 61 -3.82 2.23 6.38
N PHE A 62 -3.92 3.34 7.11
CA PHE A 62 -3.05 4.49 6.88
C PHE A 62 -1.58 4.17 7.19
N GLU A 63 -1.32 3.46 8.28
CA GLU A 63 0.03 3.03 8.67
C GLU A 63 0.67 2.15 7.60
N GLU A 64 -0.05 1.13 7.12
CA GLU A 64 0.42 0.23 6.06
C GLU A 64 0.66 1.01 4.74
N PHE A 65 -0.25 1.91 4.37
CA PHE A 65 -0.11 2.76 3.18
C PHE A 65 1.14 3.67 3.25
N PHE A 66 1.34 4.36 4.36
CA PHE A 66 2.48 5.26 4.51
C PHE A 66 3.82 4.50 4.57
N GLU A 67 3.84 3.29 5.13
CA GLU A 67 5.03 2.44 5.14
C GLU A 67 5.45 2.09 3.70
N ILE A 68 4.56 1.52 2.88
CA ILE A 68 4.90 1.16 1.49
C ILE A 68 5.20 2.40 0.65
N LEU A 69 4.55 3.54 0.90
CA LEU A 69 4.86 4.79 0.19
C LEU A 69 6.27 5.26 0.50
N THR A 70 6.67 5.19 1.77
CA THR A 70 8.02 5.55 2.23
C THR A 70 9.06 4.60 1.66
N LEU A 71 8.82 3.28 1.70
CA LEU A 71 9.72 2.28 1.14
C LEU A 71 9.90 2.46 -0.38
N LYS A 72 8.81 2.76 -1.11
CA LYS A 72 8.88 3.13 -2.53
C LYS A 72 9.72 4.38 -2.74
N GLN A 73 9.48 5.44 -1.96
CA GLN A 73 10.26 6.69 -2.05
C GLN A 73 11.76 6.46 -1.81
N LEU A 74 12.11 5.51 -0.95
CA LEU A 74 13.48 5.07 -0.67
C LEU A 74 14.02 4.01 -1.65
N LYS A 75 13.27 3.72 -2.73
CA LYS A 75 13.60 2.74 -3.78
C LYS A 75 13.79 1.31 -3.25
N GLN A 76 13.21 0.96 -2.09
CA GLN A 76 13.26 -0.39 -1.55
C GLN A 76 12.37 -1.36 -2.32
N HIS A 77 11.31 -0.86 -2.96
CA HIS A 77 10.54 -1.61 -3.95
C HIS A 77 10.09 -0.71 -5.11
N LYS A 78 9.64 -1.34 -6.19
CA LYS A 78 9.18 -0.67 -7.43
C LYS A 78 7.69 -0.82 -7.69
N LYS A 79 6.98 -1.59 -6.85
CA LYS A 79 5.58 -2.03 -7.02
C LYS A 79 4.57 -0.87 -7.11
N PRO A 80 3.48 -1.00 -7.89
CA PRO A 80 2.38 -0.04 -7.92
C PRO A 80 1.67 0.06 -6.57
N ILE A 81 1.20 1.27 -6.25
CA ILE A 81 0.42 1.59 -5.06
C ILE A 81 -0.85 2.30 -5.51
N VAL A 82 -2.01 1.89 -5.00
CA VAL A 82 -3.31 2.50 -5.30
C VAL A 82 -4.05 2.83 -4.01
N LEU A 83 -4.56 4.06 -3.91
CA LEU A 83 -5.65 4.43 -3.00
C LEU A 83 -6.98 4.26 -3.73
N LEU A 84 -7.84 3.36 -3.25
CA LEU A 84 -9.19 3.18 -3.79
C LEU A 84 -10.15 4.16 -3.10
N ASN A 85 -10.32 5.32 -3.71
CA ASN A 85 -11.12 6.44 -3.23
C ASN A 85 -12.62 6.27 -3.50
N THR A 86 -13.20 5.21 -2.94
CA THR A 86 -14.65 4.97 -2.96
C THR A 86 -15.38 6.08 -2.24
N ASN A 87 -16.37 6.70 -2.90
CA ASN A 87 -17.20 7.78 -2.34
C ASN A 87 -16.42 8.98 -1.76
N GLY A 88 -15.21 9.26 -2.24
CA GLY A 88 -14.40 10.38 -1.74
C GLY A 88 -13.76 10.15 -0.37
N TYR A 89 -13.69 8.90 0.10
CA TYR A 89 -13.11 8.55 1.41
C TYR A 89 -11.71 9.13 1.66
N TYR A 90 -10.86 9.18 0.64
CA TYR A 90 -9.48 9.67 0.74
C TYR A 90 -9.32 11.14 0.33
N ASP A 91 -10.38 11.90 0.08
CA ASP A 91 -10.28 13.29 -0.38
C ASP A 91 -9.51 14.18 0.63
N HIS A 92 -9.78 14.00 1.93
CA HIS A 92 -9.06 14.73 2.98
C HIS A 92 -7.61 14.26 3.16
N LEU A 93 -7.33 12.97 2.93
CA LEU A 93 -5.96 12.46 2.92
C LEU A 93 -5.16 13.09 1.77
N GLN A 94 -5.76 13.18 0.58
CA GLN A 94 -5.16 13.83 -0.58
C GLN A 94 -4.86 15.31 -0.31
N ALA A 95 -5.82 16.05 0.24
CA ALA A 95 -5.61 17.45 0.61
C ALA A 95 -4.48 17.62 1.64
N MET A 96 -4.35 16.70 2.60
CA MET A 96 -3.24 16.70 3.56
C MET A 96 -1.89 16.47 2.85
N MET A 97 -1.83 15.50 1.94
CA MET A 97 -0.61 15.20 1.17
C MET A 97 -0.19 16.38 0.27
N GLU A 98 -1.15 17.01 -0.39
CA GLU A 98 -0.94 18.24 -1.16
C GLU A 98 -0.40 19.37 -0.29
N ARG A 99 -0.94 19.55 0.92
CA ARG A 99 -0.42 20.52 1.89
C ARG A 99 1.00 20.21 2.32
N CYS A 100 1.34 18.94 2.57
CA CYS A 100 2.71 18.53 2.88
C CYS A 100 3.69 18.88 1.75
N VAL A 101 3.25 18.76 0.49
CA VAL A 101 4.06 19.16 -0.67
C VAL A 101 4.18 20.68 -0.75
N SER A 102 3.09 21.43 -0.61
CA SER A 102 3.13 22.91 -0.70
C SER A 102 4.01 23.52 0.38
N GLU A 103 3.99 22.94 1.58
CA GLU A 103 4.80 23.35 2.74
C GLU A 103 6.23 22.77 2.70
N GLN A 104 6.65 22.17 1.58
CA GLN A 104 8.00 21.64 1.36
C GLN A 104 8.42 20.50 2.31
N PHE A 105 7.47 19.87 3.02
CA PHE A 105 7.73 18.65 3.79
C PHE A 105 7.80 17.40 2.90
N ALA A 106 7.33 17.47 1.65
CA ALA A 106 7.46 16.42 0.64
C ALA A 106 7.76 17.04 -0.73
N LYS A 107 8.45 16.30 -1.61
CA LYS A 107 8.64 16.73 -3.01
C LYS A 107 7.40 16.39 -3.82
N GLU A 108 7.11 17.15 -4.87
CA GLU A 108 5.96 16.93 -5.77
C GLU A 108 5.90 15.50 -6.32
N GLN A 109 7.06 14.89 -6.60
CA GLN A 109 7.17 13.51 -7.07
C GLN A 109 6.56 12.49 -6.10
N THR A 110 6.38 12.83 -4.81
CA THR A 110 5.72 11.96 -3.83
C THR A 110 4.28 11.65 -4.25
N MET A 111 3.58 12.61 -4.85
CA MET A 111 2.20 12.41 -5.32
C MET A 111 2.14 11.47 -6.54
N ALA A 112 3.22 11.36 -7.29
CA ALA A 112 3.32 10.45 -8.44
C ALA A 112 3.66 8.99 -8.04
N LEU A 113 3.93 8.72 -6.76
CA LEU A 113 4.32 7.37 -6.31
C LEU A 113 3.13 6.40 -6.15
N TYR A 114 1.91 6.93 -6.08
CA TYR A 114 0.67 6.17 -5.95
C TYR A 114 -0.41 6.73 -6.87
N ALA A 115 -1.37 5.90 -7.25
CA ALA A 115 -2.54 6.34 -7.99
C ALA A 115 -3.75 6.46 -7.07
N VAL A 116 -4.68 7.35 -7.42
CA VAL A 116 -6.00 7.42 -6.80
C VAL A 116 -7.04 6.96 -7.81
N CYS A 117 -7.72 5.86 -7.49
CA CYS A 117 -8.75 5.27 -8.34
C CYS A 117 -10.09 5.36 -7.63
N ARG A 118 -11.18 5.62 -8.36
CA ARG A 118 -12.53 5.71 -7.77
C ARG A 118 -13.34 4.41 -7.91
N ALA A 119 -12.86 3.47 -8.72
CA ALA A 119 -13.50 2.18 -8.94
C ALA A 119 -12.48 1.03 -8.91
N PRO A 120 -12.88 -0.19 -8.46
CA PRO A 120 -11.99 -1.35 -8.43
C PRO A 120 -11.37 -1.69 -9.79
N ALA A 121 -12.13 -1.59 -10.88
CA ALA A 121 -11.63 -1.87 -12.23
C ALA A 121 -10.45 -0.95 -12.62
N GLN A 122 -10.51 0.34 -12.25
CA GLN A 122 -9.43 1.29 -12.49
C GLN A 122 -8.17 0.93 -11.69
N ALA A 123 -8.34 0.46 -10.45
CA ALA A 123 -7.22 0.04 -9.60
C ALA A 123 -6.49 -1.17 -10.18
N VAL A 124 -7.24 -2.18 -10.66
CA VAL A 124 -6.68 -3.37 -11.30
C VAL A 124 -6.00 -2.99 -12.61
N GLU A 125 -6.67 -2.23 -13.47
CA GLU A 125 -6.11 -1.77 -14.75
C GLU A 125 -4.81 -0.98 -14.56
N TYR A 126 -4.75 -0.11 -13.54
CA TYR A 126 -3.53 0.62 -13.19
C TYR A 126 -2.39 -0.33 -12.83
N ILE A 127 -2.63 -1.34 -11.99
CA ILE A 127 -1.62 -2.32 -11.59
C ILE A 127 -1.14 -3.13 -12.80
N GLU A 128 -2.04 -3.62 -13.65
CA GLU A 128 -1.69 -4.41 -14.83
C GLU A 128 -0.86 -3.64 -15.86
N LYS A 129 -1.13 -2.34 -16.02
CA LYS A 129 -0.42 -1.45 -16.96
C LYS A 129 0.79 -0.77 -16.35
N TYR A 130 1.01 -0.94 -15.05
CA TYR A 130 2.00 -0.16 -14.33
C TYR A 130 3.42 -0.43 -14.86
N LYS A 131 4.14 0.66 -15.13
CA LYS A 131 5.57 0.64 -15.43
C LYS A 131 6.25 1.57 -14.43
N TYR A 132 7.21 1.03 -13.69
CA TYR A 132 8.00 1.83 -12.77
C TYR A 132 8.73 2.94 -13.53
N GLN A 133 8.52 4.18 -13.11
CA GLN A 133 9.27 5.33 -13.58
C GLN A 133 10.29 5.73 -12.52
N GLU A 134 11.49 6.05 -12.98
CA GLU A 134 12.58 6.43 -12.10
C GLU A 134 12.42 7.88 -11.64
N PHE A 135 12.63 8.14 -10.35
CA PHE A 135 12.52 9.47 -9.76
C PHE A 135 13.70 9.81 -8.84
N ALA A 136 13.91 11.11 -8.64
CA ALA A 136 14.97 11.64 -7.78
C ALA A 136 14.66 11.35 -6.29
N LEU A 137 15.69 10.97 -5.54
CA LEU A 137 15.55 10.67 -4.12
C LEU A 137 15.30 11.94 -3.31
N LYS A 138 14.47 11.85 -2.26
CA LYS A 138 14.21 12.98 -1.36
C LYS A 138 15.44 13.36 -0.53
N TRP A 139 16.15 12.36 0.00
CA TRP A 139 17.21 12.53 1.02
C TRP A 139 18.64 12.41 0.49
N PHE A 140 18.82 11.97 -0.76
CA PHE A 140 20.14 11.67 -1.32
C PHE A 140 20.57 12.64 -2.44
N THR A 141 19.85 13.74 -2.65
CA THR A 141 20.19 14.70 -3.72
C THR A 141 21.47 15.50 -3.45
N ASP A 142 21.96 15.52 -2.21
CA ASP A 142 23.07 16.38 -1.77
C ASP A 142 24.12 15.67 -0.91
N ILE A 143 24.11 14.33 -0.86
CA ILE A 143 25.20 13.58 -0.21
C ILE A 143 26.36 13.49 -1.20
N GLY A 144 27.46 14.18 -0.91
CA GLY A 144 28.70 14.14 -1.72
C GLY A 144 28.88 15.28 -2.73
N LYS A 145 28.14 16.39 -2.60
CA LYS A 145 28.49 17.65 -3.25
C LYS A 145 29.39 18.48 -2.32
N GLU A 146 30.62 18.03 -2.13
CA GLU A 146 31.76 18.87 -1.72
C GLU A 146 32.77 18.92 -2.87
#